data_AF-A0A377FWE8-F1
#
_entry.id   AF-A0A377FWE8-F1
#
_cell.length_a   1.000
_cell.length_b   1.000
_cell.length_c   1.000
_cell.angle_alpha   90.00
_cell.angle_beta   90.00
_cell.angle_gamma   90.00
#
_symmetry.space_group_name_H-M   'P 1'
#
loop_
_entity.id
_entity.type
_entity.pdbx_description
1 polymer ?
#
loop_
_entity_poly.entity_id
_entity_poly.type
_entity_poly.pdbx_seq_one_letter_code
_entity_poly.pdbx_strand_id
1 'polypeptide(L)'
;MGSAKRQVTALIALFVLLIGMLTPNVLHAEETSTIFAQVELTVEEADSLYEASLVYEDVTYYGVRETADSWRFMIDAEHVDSALIETITLYDEERVPYSFTAFTITAEPAAEAIGNEEESEPVTDAEEAVEAVEATTEQTVDAEEVVEQPLAEVETMVEEVAATTVAPTVTIEKLALGADGAITEVLAGDLLTYRLVINVDGAPIENFSVSDTVPEALTVVADSVEVLGPDGVETPVPTVVSGPPAFYWTFPVIPVGTTTIQFDTFAPDVDMETDVTNTFCIGVEGPDEAIPADCTDVTVTVVPDKVIGLEVGKEANIDQAVVGGMIPYTFVIENTGDTTLTITSIEDEFFSGGIDADAVKAFNETVNTRLTDLIGTDGLAPGERVETTVNLEVPSDYDDTTHPEIGNVFRVAASDEFGRVVDAESQQIVLLNRIDFTVTKVANPKTVHPGDTIVYTYTITNTSNVTLYFVDVMEEWTSGALTETEQQETTETLRDGMRALAEVENGLVPGEEIVLEMEKVLLPSYDVRAGGTLTNRVTFTFEVSGNRVSRSTEATVHVKQAIPEREDDSVYVPEPTTPVTPEQGTLPLTGSTGTWVTALGLVLIILGLFALTHWRRPSRKA
;
A
#
# COMPACT_ATOMS: atom_id res chain seq x y z
N MET A 1 0.65 -11.73 18.72
CA MET A 1 1.78 -11.29 17.86
C MET A 1 2.59 -10.24 18.63
N GLY A 2 3.77 -9.84 18.15
CA GLY A 2 4.55 -8.75 18.77
C GLY A 2 6.07 -8.86 18.62
N SER A 3 6.64 -10.05 18.82
CA SER A 3 8.13 -10.22 18.82
C SER A 3 8.76 -10.38 17.43
N ALA A 4 7.99 -10.73 16.40
CA ALA A 4 8.53 -11.07 15.07
C ALA A 4 8.83 -9.83 14.20
N LYS A 5 7.96 -8.80 14.20
CA LYS A 5 8.13 -7.62 13.34
C LYS A 5 9.45 -6.86 13.58
N ARG A 6 10.01 -6.89 14.80
CA ARG A 6 11.24 -6.14 15.15
C ARG A 6 12.57 -6.74 14.64
N GLN A 7 12.59 -7.96 14.11
CA GLN A 7 13.83 -8.54 13.54
C GLN A 7 13.94 -8.40 12.02
N VAL A 8 12.83 -8.16 11.30
CA VAL A 8 12.85 -7.98 9.85
C VAL A 8 13.36 -6.58 9.46
N THR A 9 12.88 -5.53 10.14
CA THR A 9 13.30 -4.13 9.88
C THR A 9 14.80 -3.93 10.06
N ALA A 10 15.41 -4.64 11.00
CA ALA A 10 16.85 -4.56 11.28
C ALA A 10 17.74 -5.19 10.19
N LEU A 11 17.19 -6.06 9.34
CA LEU A 11 17.95 -6.71 8.26
C LEU A 11 17.96 -5.86 6.98
N ILE A 12 16.85 -5.19 6.68
CA ILE A 12 16.70 -4.32 5.50
C ILE A 12 17.61 -3.09 5.63
N ALA A 13 17.64 -2.47 6.82
CA ALA A 13 18.52 -1.33 7.10
C ALA A 13 20.02 -1.63 6.93
N LEU A 14 20.43 -2.90 7.06
CA LEU A 14 21.82 -3.32 6.88
C LEU A 14 22.22 -3.50 5.41
N PHE A 15 21.25 -3.76 4.52
CA PHE A 15 21.53 -4.07 3.11
C PHE A 15 21.72 -2.81 2.25
N VAL A 16 20.96 -1.74 2.54
CA VAL A 16 21.11 -0.43 1.88
C VAL A 16 22.50 0.18 2.13
N LEU A 17 23.08 -0.05 3.31
CA LEU A 17 24.38 0.52 3.71
C LEU A 17 25.60 -0.11 3.00
N LEU A 18 25.45 -1.20 2.24
CA LEU A 18 26.58 -1.99 1.74
C LEU A 18 26.88 -1.84 0.23
N ILE A 19 26.01 -1.18 -0.54
CA ILE A 19 26.17 -1.04 -2.01
C ILE A 19 27.09 0.15 -2.38
N GLY A 20 27.28 1.13 -1.48
CA GLY A 20 28.04 2.36 -1.75
C GLY A 20 29.58 2.26 -1.79
N MET A 21 30.20 1.09 -1.60
CA MET A 21 31.66 0.96 -1.48
C MET A 21 32.31 -0.02 -2.48
N LEU A 22 32.52 0.41 -3.73
CA LEU A 22 33.55 -0.05 -4.70
C LEU A 22 33.33 0.70 -6.04
N THR A 23 33.97 1.83 -6.35
CA THR A 23 35.42 1.99 -6.58
C THR A 23 35.77 3.48 -6.76
N PRO A 24 37.03 3.91 -6.58
CA PRO A 24 37.38 5.35 -6.55
C PRO A 24 37.63 5.95 -7.94
N ASN A 25 37.00 7.09 -8.22
CA ASN A 25 37.51 8.10 -9.16
C ASN A 25 37.14 9.50 -8.67
N VAL A 26 38.05 10.46 -8.87
CA VAL A 26 37.93 11.82 -8.30
C VAL A 26 37.17 12.75 -9.24
N LEU A 27 36.00 13.21 -8.81
CA LEU A 27 35.45 14.53 -9.17
C LEU A 27 35.24 15.35 -7.89
N HIS A 28 34.96 16.64 -8.04
CA HIS A 28 34.82 17.55 -6.91
C HIS A 28 33.57 17.23 -6.09
N ALA A 29 33.69 17.29 -4.77
CA ALA A 29 32.54 17.48 -3.90
C ALA A 29 32.10 18.95 -4.01
N GLU A 30 30.88 19.17 -4.49
CA GLU A 30 30.10 20.33 -4.08
C GLU A 30 29.47 20.00 -2.72
N GLU A 31 29.35 21.00 -1.84
CA GLU A 31 28.90 20.80 -0.46
C GLU A 31 27.37 20.66 -0.40
N THR A 32 26.86 19.50 -0.80
CA THR A 32 25.43 19.19 -0.76
C THR A 32 24.95 19.08 0.69
N SER A 33 24.33 20.14 1.21
CA SER A 33 23.55 20.08 2.45
C SER A 33 22.25 19.32 2.23
N THR A 34 21.93 18.39 3.12
CA THR A 34 20.62 17.71 3.11
C THR A 34 19.59 18.59 3.80
N ILE A 35 18.45 18.81 3.16
CA ILE A 35 17.36 19.63 3.71
C ILE A 35 16.31 18.73 4.35
N PHE A 36 15.91 19.08 5.57
CA PHE A 36 14.89 18.40 6.34
C PHE A 36 13.74 19.35 6.68
N ALA A 37 12.51 18.93 6.41
CA ALA A 37 11.32 19.49 7.06
C ALA A 37 11.00 18.67 8.32
N GLN A 38 10.53 19.32 9.38
CA GLN A 38 10.29 18.68 10.69
C GLN A 38 9.01 19.19 11.35
N VAL A 39 8.18 18.25 11.83
CA VAL A 39 6.94 18.47 12.58
C VAL A 39 7.13 17.94 14.00
N GLU A 40 6.78 18.76 14.98
CA GLU A 40 6.69 18.39 16.40
C GLU A 40 5.22 18.11 16.75
N LEU A 41 4.97 17.05 17.51
CA LEU A 41 3.65 16.58 17.92
C LEU A 41 3.38 16.84 19.40
N THR A 42 2.11 16.96 19.77
CA THR A 42 1.70 16.78 21.16
C THR A 42 1.70 15.30 21.55
N VAL A 43 1.70 15.02 22.84
CA VAL A 43 1.69 13.64 23.38
C VAL A 43 0.46 12.83 22.91
N GLU A 44 -0.68 13.48 22.67
CA GLU A 44 -1.91 12.81 22.21
C GLU A 44 -1.87 12.48 20.71
N GLU A 45 -1.21 13.32 19.90
CA GLU A 45 -0.93 13.07 18.48
C GLU A 45 0.17 11.99 18.31
N ALA A 46 1.19 12.00 19.16
CA ALA A 46 2.27 11.01 19.15
C ALA A 46 1.77 9.58 19.45
N ASP A 47 0.78 9.41 20.32
CA ASP A 47 0.15 8.10 20.62
C ASP A 47 -0.87 7.64 19.54
N SER A 48 -1.27 8.51 18.61
CA SER A 48 -2.30 8.22 17.60
C SER A 48 -1.81 8.19 16.15
N LEU A 49 -0.70 8.86 15.80
CA LEU A 49 -0.22 8.99 14.42
C LEU A 49 1.01 8.10 14.13
N TYR A 50 0.94 7.33 13.03
CA TYR A 50 1.83 6.19 12.76
C TYR A 50 2.49 6.19 11.36
N GLU A 51 1.86 6.80 10.35
CA GLU A 51 2.41 6.99 9.00
C GLU A 51 2.46 8.51 8.69
N ALA A 52 3.38 8.97 7.84
CA ALA A 52 3.58 10.40 7.58
C ALA A 52 4.08 10.67 6.15
N SER A 53 3.45 11.62 5.45
CA SER A 53 3.80 12.08 4.10
C SER A 53 3.85 13.62 3.99
N LEU A 54 4.69 14.08 3.08
CA LEU A 54 4.85 15.48 2.65
C LEU A 54 4.84 15.48 1.12
N VAL A 55 4.15 16.42 0.49
CA VAL A 55 4.27 16.67 -0.96
C VAL A 55 5.02 17.98 -1.17
N TYR A 56 5.99 17.97 -2.09
CA TYR A 56 6.74 19.15 -2.53
C TYR A 56 7.11 18.97 -4.00
N GLU A 57 6.81 19.96 -4.85
CA GLU A 57 7.02 19.91 -6.32
C GLU A 57 6.57 18.59 -6.96
N ASP A 58 5.32 18.19 -6.67
CA ASP A 58 4.66 16.95 -7.09
C ASP A 58 5.32 15.63 -6.64
N VAL A 59 6.39 15.68 -5.84
CA VAL A 59 7.06 14.52 -5.25
C VAL A 59 6.56 14.26 -3.82
N THR A 60 6.19 13.01 -3.53
CA THR A 60 5.82 12.57 -2.18
C THR A 60 7.04 12.08 -1.40
N TYR A 61 7.37 12.78 -0.32
CA TYR A 61 8.42 12.43 0.63
C TYR A 61 7.81 11.78 1.88
N TYR A 62 8.33 10.62 2.27
CA TYR A 62 7.88 9.92 3.48
C TYR A 62 8.69 10.35 4.70
N GLY A 63 8.00 10.59 5.81
CA GLY A 63 8.63 10.98 7.07
C GLY A 63 9.34 9.80 7.76
N VAL A 64 10.38 10.13 8.53
CA VAL A 64 10.98 9.22 9.51
C VAL A 64 10.76 9.81 10.90
N ARG A 65 10.27 8.99 11.83
CA ARG A 65 10.05 9.38 13.24
C ARG A 65 11.39 9.42 13.97
N GLU A 66 11.91 10.63 14.23
CA GLU A 66 13.25 10.86 14.78
C GLU A 66 13.27 10.71 16.31
N THR A 67 12.24 11.23 16.98
CA THR A 67 12.02 11.06 18.42
C THR A 67 10.65 10.42 18.69
N ALA A 68 10.24 10.31 19.96
CA ALA A 68 8.86 9.93 20.26
C ALA A 68 7.87 10.95 19.67
N ASP A 69 8.21 12.22 19.67
CA ASP A 69 7.29 13.33 19.49
C ASP A 69 7.57 14.13 18.20
N SER A 70 8.53 13.70 17.36
CA SER A 70 8.91 14.42 16.13
C SER A 70 9.03 13.52 14.88
N TRP A 71 8.56 14.05 13.75
CA TRP A 71 8.70 13.47 12.41
C TRP A 71 9.54 14.38 11.51
N ARG A 72 10.47 13.78 10.76
CA ARG A 72 11.46 14.46 9.94
C ARG A 72 11.45 13.91 8.51
N PHE A 73 11.33 14.79 7.53
CA PHE A 73 11.19 14.48 6.11
C PHE A 73 12.44 14.95 5.37
N MET A 74 13.13 14.05 4.68
CA MET A 74 14.33 14.38 3.90
C MET A 74 13.91 14.78 2.48
N ILE A 75 14.20 16.01 2.07
CA ILE A 75 13.81 16.56 0.76
C ILE A 75 15.06 16.62 -0.12
N ASP A 76 15.02 15.98 -1.28
CA ASP A 76 16.13 15.90 -2.24
C ASP A 76 16.12 17.11 -3.17
N ALA A 77 16.44 18.28 -2.61
CA ALA A 77 16.48 19.58 -3.31
C ALA A 77 17.64 20.44 -2.80
N GLU A 78 18.25 21.24 -3.69
CA GLU A 78 19.34 22.17 -3.33
C GLU A 78 18.87 23.30 -2.38
N HIS A 79 17.62 23.73 -2.57
CA HIS A 79 16.90 24.71 -1.74
C HIS A 79 15.43 24.28 -1.70
N VAL A 80 14.74 24.51 -0.57
CA VAL A 80 13.31 24.23 -0.41
C VAL A 80 12.59 25.54 -0.08
N ASP A 81 11.58 25.90 -0.88
CA ASP A 81 10.67 27.01 -0.54
C ASP A 81 9.53 26.48 0.33
N SER A 82 9.43 26.95 1.58
CA SER A 82 8.35 26.60 2.49
C SER A 82 6.96 26.98 1.97
N ALA A 83 6.86 27.92 1.02
CA ALA A 83 5.58 28.32 0.42
C ALA A 83 5.01 27.27 -0.55
N LEU A 84 5.82 26.31 -1.02
CA LEU A 84 5.38 25.17 -1.82
C LEU A 84 4.99 23.94 -0.97
N ILE A 85 5.12 24.04 0.36
CA ILE A 85 4.65 23.03 1.32
C ILE A 85 3.36 23.56 1.95
N GLU A 86 2.22 23.29 1.32
CA GLU A 86 0.92 23.75 1.84
C GLU A 86 0.51 23.00 3.12
N THR A 87 0.69 21.68 3.15
CA THR A 87 0.43 20.83 4.33
C THR A 87 1.35 19.61 4.36
N ILE A 88 1.69 19.18 5.58
CA ILE A 88 2.26 17.85 5.87
C ILE A 88 1.11 16.99 6.42
N THR A 89 0.97 15.74 5.96
CA THR A 89 -0.13 14.86 6.40
C THR A 89 0.40 13.66 7.16
N LEU A 90 -0.10 13.45 8.37
CA LEU A 90 0.11 12.25 9.16
C LEU A 90 -1.17 11.42 9.19
N TYR A 91 -1.05 10.11 9.45
CA TYR A 91 -2.17 9.17 9.43
C TYR A 91 -2.20 8.31 10.70
N ASP A 92 -3.40 7.99 11.17
CA ASP A 92 -3.63 7.05 12.28
C ASP A 92 -3.67 5.57 11.83
N GLU A 93 -3.94 4.64 12.75
CA GLU A 93 -4.03 3.20 12.44
C GLU A 93 -5.22 2.85 11.50
N GLU A 94 -6.21 3.73 11.36
CA GLU A 94 -7.35 3.59 10.43
C GLU A 94 -7.14 4.36 9.10
N ARG A 95 -5.98 5.02 8.94
CA ARG A 95 -5.58 5.91 7.83
C ARG A 95 -6.41 7.19 7.65
N VAL A 96 -6.97 7.72 8.75
CA VAL A 96 -7.56 9.06 8.73
C VAL A 96 -6.43 10.09 8.62
N PRO A 97 -6.45 11.01 7.63
CA PRO A 97 -5.41 12.03 7.48
C PRO A 97 -5.58 13.16 8.51
N TYR A 98 -4.46 13.64 9.04
CA TYR A 98 -4.36 14.78 9.94
C TYR A 98 -3.27 15.73 9.42
N SER A 99 -3.68 16.95 9.03
CA SER A 99 -2.82 17.88 8.30
C SER A 99 -2.20 18.95 9.19
N PHE A 100 -0.89 19.11 9.10
CA PHE A 100 -0.07 20.06 9.84
C PHE A 100 0.43 21.17 8.90
N THR A 101 0.17 22.42 9.27
CA THR A 101 0.70 23.63 8.60
C THR A 101 1.87 24.27 9.38
N ALA A 102 2.20 23.75 10.55
CA ALA A 102 3.31 24.19 11.38
C ALA A 102 4.46 23.17 11.30
N PHE A 103 5.56 23.58 10.68
CA PHE A 103 6.79 22.79 10.54
C PHE A 103 8.01 23.72 10.54
N THR A 104 9.20 23.13 10.64
CA THR A 104 10.48 23.84 10.53
C THR A 104 11.32 23.24 9.41
N ILE A 105 12.05 24.09 8.67
CA ILE A 105 13.04 23.64 7.68
C ILE A 105 14.44 23.83 8.26
N THR A 106 15.27 22.79 8.16
CA THR A 106 16.68 22.79 8.58
C THR A 106 17.55 22.22 7.46
N ALA A 107 18.71 22.83 7.22
CA ALA A 107 19.70 22.30 6.29
C ALA A 107 20.93 21.84 7.09
N GLU A 108 21.26 20.56 6.99
CA GLU A 108 22.41 19.96 7.68
C GLU A 108 23.50 19.58 6.66
N PRO A 109 24.79 19.85 6.93
CA PRO A 109 25.87 19.40 6.07
C PRO A 109 26.01 17.87 6.16
N ALA A 110 26.17 17.18 5.02
CA ALA A 110 26.36 15.73 4.99
C ALA A 110 27.56 15.30 5.85
N ALA A 111 27.27 14.58 6.95
CA ALA A 111 28.23 14.43 8.05
C ALA A 111 29.35 13.41 7.78
N GLU A 112 30.60 13.80 8.07
CA GLU A 112 31.72 12.86 8.15
C GLU A 112 31.57 11.92 9.38
N ALA A 113 32.12 10.71 9.28
CA ALA A 113 31.84 9.63 10.22
C ALA A 113 32.54 9.75 11.61
N ILE A 114 31.74 10.09 12.64
CA ILE A 114 31.88 9.76 14.08
C ILE A 114 33.20 10.18 14.78
N GLY A 115 33.09 11.09 15.77
CA GLY A 115 34.26 11.59 16.52
C GLY A 115 34.03 12.15 17.94
N ASN A 116 33.47 11.34 18.85
CA ASN A 116 33.43 11.53 20.32
C ASN A 116 32.58 12.66 20.96
N GLU A 117 32.19 12.38 22.21
CA GLU A 117 31.46 13.23 23.17
C GLU A 117 32.42 14.15 23.97
N GLU A 118 31.94 15.31 24.44
CA GLU A 118 32.24 15.81 25.80
C GLU A 118 31.16 16.82 26.28
N GLU A 119 30.90 16.88 27.59
CA GLU A 119 29.80 17.64 28.21
C GLU A 119 30.11 19.15 28.40
N SER A 120 29.10 20.03 28.41
CA SER A 120 29.01 21.15 29.37
C SER A 120 27.65 21.88 29.37
N GLU A 121 27.16 22.25 30.56
CA GLU A 121 25.93 23.01 30.79
C GLU A 121 26.18 24.54 31.00
N PRO A 122 25.14 25.41 30.93
CA PRO A 122 25.29 26.83 30.57
C PRO A 122 25.34 27.84 31.74
N VAL A 123 25.95 29.02 31.51
CA VAL A 123 25.97 30.16 32.46
C VAL A 123 25.90 31.54 31.75
N THR A 124 24.70 32.14 31.83
CA THR A 124 24.32 33.56 32.05
C THR A 124 24.77 34.76 31.16
N ASP A 125 23.93 35.79 31.29
CA ASP A 125 24.12 37.25 31.10
C ASP A 125 24.03 37.87 29.69
N ALA A 126 23.51 39.09 29.46
CA ALA A 126 22.46 39.97 30.05
C ALA A 126 22.68 41.44 29.55
N GLU A 127 21.74 42.34 29.85
CA GLU A 127 21.76 43.82 29.64
C GLU A 127 21.68 44.36 28.18
N GLU A 128 21.20 45.60 27.88
CA GLU A 128 20.09 46.43 28.42
C GLU A 128 19.84 47.67 27.48
N ALA A 129 18.59 48.16 27.35
CA ALA A 129 18.09 49.50 26.88
C ALA A 129 16.65 49.32 26.30
N VAL A 130 15.49 49.78 26.82
CA VAL A 130 15.02 51.03 27.49
C VAL A 130 15.20 52.28 26.59
N GLU A 131 14.25 53.19 26.28
CA GLU A 131 12.99 53.76 26.87
C GLU A 131 11.92 54.10 25.76
N ALA A 132 10.65 54.55 25.96
CA ALA A 132 9.61 54.41 27.00
C ALA A 132 8.25 55.12 26.61
N VAL A 133 7.09 54.67 27.17
CA VAL A 133 5.96 55.40 27.87
C VAL A 133 5.42 56.76 27.29
N GLU A 134 4.12 57.11 27.12
CA GLU A 134 2.72 56.61 27.36
C GLU A 134 1.88 56.58 26.03
N ALA A 135 0.59 56.22 25.84
CA ALA A 135 -0.67 56.04 26.64
C ALA A 135 -1.45 57.36 27.01
N THR A 136 -2.79 57.46 27.20
CA THR A 136 -3.99 56.58 26.98
C THR A 136 -5.31 57.41 26.81
N THR A 137 -6.33 56.84 26.13
CA THR A 137 -7.83 56.96 26.22
C THR A 137 -8.67 58.25 26.50
N GLU A 138 -9.84 58.32 25.80
CA GLU A 138 -11.22 58.72 26.26
C GLU A 138 -11.55 60.16 26.77
N GLN A 139 -12.81 60.63 26.91
CA GLN A 139 -14.10 60.54 26.15
C GLN A 139 -15.14 61.51 26.83
N THR A 140 -16.25 61.87 26.17
CA THR A 140 -17.51 62.48 26.74
C THR A 140 -17.44 63.96 27.21
N VAL A 141 -18.50 64.79 27.33
CA VAL A 141 -19.92 64.83 26.82
C VAL A 141 -20.44 66.30 26.88
N ASP A 142 -21.61 66.55 26.27
CA ASP A 142 -22.38 67.81 26.11
C ASP A 142 -22.50 68.83 27.28
N ALA A 143 -22.77 70.10 26.91
CA ALA A 143 -23.90 70.90 27.44
C ALA A 143 -24.14 72.23 26.66
N GLU A 144 -25.39 72.73 26.68
CA GLU A 144 -25.86 73.99 26.06
C GLU A 144 -25.65 75.23 26.96
N GLU A 145 -25.73 76.47 26.42
CA GLU A 145 -26.91 77.37 26.58
C GLU A 145 -26.80 78.71 25.79
N VAL A 146 -27.95 79.35 25.55
CA VAL A 146 -28.29 80.45 24.63
C VAL A 146 -27.97 81.87 25.13
N VAL A 147 -27.63 82.81 24.22
CA VAL A 147 -27.99 84.26 24.30
C VAL A 147 -28.35 84.81 22.91
N GLU A 148 -29.28 85.77 22.82
CA GLU A 148 -29.93 86.26 21.59
C GLU A 148 -29.43 87.63 21.02
N GLN A 149 -29.56 87.77 19.68
CA GLN A 149 -29.96 88.99 18.91
C GLN A 149 -29.05 90.26 18.91
N PRO A 150 -29.25 91.25 17.98
CA PRO A 150 -30.29 91.40 16.94
C PRO A 150 -29.77 91.57 15.49
N LEU A 151 -30.71 91.85 14.57
CA LEU A 151 -30.57 91.86 13.10
C LEU A 151 -29.77 93.05 12.52
N ALA A 152 -29.26 92.85 11.29
CA ALA A 152 -29.16 93.88 10.27
C ALA A 152 -29.58 93.29 8.90
N GLU A 153 -30.46 93.98 8.17
CA GLU A 153 -30.95 93.53 6.86
C GLU A 153 -29.93 93.82 5.75
N VAL A 154 -29.75 92.88 4.82
CA VAL A 154 -29.06 93.10 3.55
C VAL A 154 -29.88 92.44 2.44
N GLU A 155 -30.52 93.25 1.59
CA GLU A 155 -31.18 92.77 0.37
C GLU A 155 -30.14 92.34 -0.67
N THR A 156 -29.71 91.08 -0.63
CA THR A 156 -29.00 90.47 -1.75
C THR A 156 -30.01 89.97 -2.78
N MET A 157 -30.15 90.69 -3.89
CA MET A 157 -30.78 90.13 -5.09
C MET A 157 -29.95 88.93 -5.56
N VAL A 158 -30.49 87.72 -5.39
CA VAL A 158 -29.97 86.52 -6.07
C VAL A 158 -30.78 86.39 -7.36
N GLU A 159 -30.09 86.46 -8.49
CA GLU A 159 -30.68 86.20 -9.80
C GLU A 159 -30.98 84.70 -9.90
N GLU A 160 -32.25 84.34 -10.10
CA GLU A 160 -32.68 82.94 -10.22
C GLU A 160 -32.17 82.36 -11.54
N VAL A 161 -30.95 81.82 -11.50
CA VAL A 161 -30.39 81.03 -12.58
C VAL A 161 -31.24 79.76 -12.69
N ALA A 162 -32.20 79.78 -13.62
CA ALA A 162 -33.00 78.63 -13.97
C ALA A 162 -32.04 77.48 -14.35
N ALA A 163 -31.92 76.50 -13.44
CA ALA A 163 -31.04 75.36 -13.65
C ALA A 163 -31.49 74.60 -14.89
N THR A 164 -30.56 74.36 -15.82
CA THR A 164 -30.82 73.49 -16.97
C THR A 164 -31.07 72.09 -16.45
N THR A 165 -32.34 71.72 -16.28
CA THR A 165 -32.76 70.37 -15.87
C THR A 165 -32.32 69.38 -16.93
N VAL A 166 -31.20 68.70 -16.67
CA VAL A 166 -30.73 67.60 -17.49
C VAL A 166 -31.76 66.48 -17.37
N ALA A 167 -32.23 65.94 -18.50
CA ALA A 167 -33.15 64.82 -18.48
C ALA A 167 -32.44 63.59 -17.87
N PRO A 168 -33.11 62.82 -17.00
CA PRO A 168 -32.50 61.64 -16.41
C PRO A 168 -32.21 60.57 -17.47
N THR A 169 -31.11 59.84 -17.30
CA THR A 169 -30.77 58.68 -18.13
C THR A 169 -30.35 57.51 -17.24
N VAL A 170 -30.74 56.29 -17.62
CA VAL A 170 -30.41 55.06 -16.90
C VAL A 170 -29.63 54.12 -17.81
N THR A 171 -28.67 53.41 -17.25
CA THR A 171 -28.11 52.17 -17.83
C THR A 171 -28.15 51.06 -16.79
N ILE A 172 -28.32 49.81 -17.26
CA ILE A 172 -28.39 48.62 -16.42
C ILE A 172 -27.45 47.53 -16.91
N GLU A 173 -26.93 46.74 -15.97
CA GLU A 173 -26.06 45.59 -16.21
C GLU A 173 -26.39 44.50 -15.20
N LYS A 174 -26.64 43.27 -15.67
CA LYS A 174 -26.78 42.08 -14.80
C LYS A 174 -25.49 41.30 -14.75
N LEU A 175 -25.07 40.96 -13.54
CA LEU A 175 -23.92 40.11 -13.25
C LEU A 175 -24.40 38.85 -12.53
N ALA A 176 -23.78 37.71 -12.85
CA ALA A 176 -23.77 36.54 -11.98
C ALA A 176 -22.39 36.45 -11.33
N LEU A 177 -22.35 36.27 -10.02
CA LEU A 177 -21.14 36.33 -9.21
C LEU A 177 -20.99 35.06 -8.36
N GLY A 178 -19.79 34.50 -8.35
CA GLY A 178 -19.32 33.57 -7.33
C GLY A 178 -18.40 34.28 -6.33
N ALA A 179 -17.67 33.52 -5.51
CA ALA A 179 -16.81 34.07 -4.45
C ALA A 179 -15.75 35.06 -4.97
N ASP A 180 -15.11 34.76 -6.11
CA ASP A 180 -14.01 35.56 -6.68
C ASP A 180 -14.45 36.62 -7.70
N GLY A 181 -15.76 36.79 -7.90
CA GLY A 181 -16.33 37.78 -8.84
C GLY A 181 -17.18 37.15 -9.93
N ALA A 182 -17.15 37.72 -11.14
CA ALA A 182 -18.07 37.35 -12.22
C ALA A 182 -17.79 35.95 -12.80
N ILE A 183 -18.84 35.14 -12.91
CA ILE A 183 -18.79 33.74 -13.38
C ILE A 183 -19.69 33.52 -14.59
N THR A 184 -19.32 32.56 -15.44
CA THR A 184 -20.14 32.05 -16.56
C THR A 184 -20.48 30.57 -16.43
N GLU A 185 -19.81 29.86 -15.53
CA GLU A 185 -19.94 28.42 -15.30
C GLU A 185 -19.90 28.16 -13.78
N VAL A 186 -20.60 27.15 -13.28
CA VAL A 186 -20.77 26.86 -11.85
C VAL A 186 -21.18 25.40 -11.60
N LEU A 187 -20.86 24.81 -10.44
CA LEU A 187 -21.30 23.44 -10.12
C LEU A 187 -22.76 23.38 -9.64
N ALA A 188 -23.38 22.22 -9.78
CA ALA A 188 -24.71 21.94 -9.26
C ALA A 188 -24.74 22.11 -7.73
N GLY A 189 -25.71 22.89 -7.21
CA GLY A 189 -25.83 23.18 -5.78
C GLY A 189 -24.94 24.31 -5.23
N ASP A 190 -24.01 24.88 -6.02
CA ASP A 190 -23.20 26.04 -5.62
C ASP A 190 -24.06 27.29 -5.35
N LEU A 191 -23.46 28.26 -4.63
CA LEU A 191 -24.05 29.58 -4.37
C LEU A 191 -23.71 30.59 -5.50
N LEU A 192 -24.75 31.18 -6.10
CA LEU A 192 -24.65 32.28 -7.06
C LEU A 192 -25.32 33.54 -6.50
N THR A 193 -24.61 34.66 -6.48
CA THR A 193 -25.19 35.99 -6.27
C THR A 193 -25.55 36.61 -7.62
N TYR A 194 -26.82 36.86 -7.88
CA TYR A 194 -27.26 37.68 -9.02
C TYR A 194 -27.30 39.15 -8.59
N ARG A 195 -26.58 40.03 -9.32
CA ARG A 195 -26.52 41.47 -9.05
C ARG A 195 -26.99 42.28 -10.26
N LEU A 196 -27.99 43.13 -10.07
CA LEU A 196 -28.32 44.23 -10.97
C LEU A 196 -27.52 45.47 -10.57
N VAL A 197 -26.80 46.05 -11.51
CA VAL A 197 -26.21 47.39 -11.38
C VAL A 197 -27.09 48.37 -12.14
N ILE A 198 -27.54 49.44 -11.48
CA ILE A 198 -28.37 50.50 -12.04
C ILE A 198 -27.58 51.81 -11.92
N ASN A 199 -27.20 52.42 -13.05
CA ASN A 199 -26.53 53.71 -13.07
C ASN A 199 -27.49 54.79 -13.53
N VAL A 200 -27.68 55.84 -12.72
CA VAL A 200 -28.61 56.94 -12.98
C VAL A 200 -27.84 58.25 -13.11
N ASP A 201 -27.97 58.90 -14.25
CA ASP A 201 -27.31 60.17 -14.59
C ASP A 201 -28.31 61.33 -14.73
N GLY A 202 -27.82 62.56 -14.54
CA GLY A 202 -28.56 63.80 -14.81
C GLY A 202 -29.50 64.24 -13.69
N ALA A 203 -30.48 63.41 -13.30
CA ALA A 203 -31.47 63.72 -12.27
C ALA A 203 -32.02 62.45 -11.58
N PRO A 204 -32.50 62.52 -10.32
CA PRO A 204 -33.22 61.42 -9.67
C PRO A 204 -34.52 61.08 -10.40
N ILE A 205 -34.98 59.83 -10.27
CA ILE A 205 -36.20 59.34 -10.96
C ILE A 205 -37.23 58.91 -9.91
N GLU A 206 -38.45 59.44 -10.01
CA GLU A 206 -39.57 59.09 -9.13
C GLU A 206 -40.32 57.84 -9.64
N ASN A 207 -40.87 57.04 -8.73
CA ASN A 207 -41.69 55.85 -9.03
C ASN A 207 -40.99 54.81 -9.93
N PHE A 208 -39.70 54.60 -9.72
CA PHE A 208 -38.90 53.61 -10.44
C PHE A 208 -39.26 52.19 -9.97
N SER A 209 -39.41 51.25 -10.90
CA SER A 209 -39.71 49.85 -10.62
C SER A 209 -38.66 48.91 -11.19
N VAL A 210 -38.42 47.82 -10.47
CA VAL A 210 -37.54 46.71 -10.90
C VAL A 210 -38.29 45.41 -10.72
N SER A 211 -38.20 44.52 -11.69
CA SER A 211 -38.71 43.15 -11.62
C SER A 211 -37.64 42.14 -12.00
N ASP A 212 -37.72 40.96 -11.39
CA ASP A 212 -36.90 39.79 -11.73
C ASP A 212 -37.83 38.57 -11.67
N THR A 213 -37.78 37.70 -12.68
CA THR A 213 -38.52 36.44 -12.66
C THR A 213 -37.49 35.32 -12.59
N VAL A 214 -37.23 34.86 -11.37
CA VAL A 214 -36.23 33.84 -11.10
C VAL A 214 -36.66 32.54 -11.79
N PRO A 215 -35.81 31.95 -12.65
CA PRO A 215 -36.05 30.63 -13.24
C PRO A 215 -36.48 29.58 -12.21
N GLU A 216 -37.50 28.76 -12.53
CA GLU A 216 -38.03 27.72 -11.62
C GLU A 216 -36.97 26.66 -11.19
N ALA A 217 -35.82 26.62 -11.86
CA ALA A 217 -34.69 25.76 -11.52
C ALA A 217 -33.82 26.30 -10.35
N LEU A 218 -33.79 27.62 -10.12
CA LEU A 218 -32.95 28.24 -9.10
C LEU A 218 -33.63 28.28 -7.73
N THR A 219 -32.91 27.88 -6.68
CA THR A 219 -33.43 27.97 -5.31
C THR A 219 -32.94 29.26 -4.65
N VAL A 220 -33.81 30.27 -4.58
CA VAL A 220 -33.53 31.54 -3.89
C VAL A 220 -33.20 31.31 -2.41
N VAL A 221 -32.08 31.87 -1.95
CA VAL A 221 -31.71 31.90 -0.53
C VAL A 221 -32.61 32.89 0.18
N ALA A 222 -33.31 32.42 1.24
CA ALA A 222 -34.21 33.26 2.01
C ALA A 222 -33.47 34.45 2.65
N ASP A 223 -34.11 35.63 2.64
CA ASP A 223 -33.62 36.88 3.22
C ASP A 223 -32.25 37.39 2.67
N SER A 224 -31.80 36.90 1.51
CA SER A 224 -30.55 37.32 0.82
C SER A 224 -30.66 38.62 0.00
N VAL A 225 -31.83 39.25 -0.05
CA VAL A 225 -32.06 40.43 -0.92
C VAL A 225 -31.46 41.69 -0.29
N GLU A 226 -30.42 42.23 -0.93
CA GLU A 226 -29.71 43.45 -0.50
C GLU A 226 -29.87 44.58 -1.54
N VAL A 227 -30.01 45.82 -1.08
CA VAL A 227 -30.09 47.02 -1.91
C VAL A 227 -29.16 48.11 -1.38
N LEU A 228 -28.14 48.46 -2.16
CA LEU A 228 -27.13 49.46 -1.79
C LEU A 228 -27.23 50.68 -2.72
N GLY A 229 -27.28 51.88 -2.12
CA GLY A 229 -27.27 53.15 -2.84
C GLY A 229 -25.86 53.69 -3.15
N PRO A 230 -25.75 54.83 -3.84
CA PRO A 230 -24.46 55.37 -4.36
C PRO A 230 -23.37 55.63 -3.30
N ASP A 231 -23.75 55.92 -2.06
CA ASP A 231 -22.83 56.18 -0.95
C ASP A 231 -22.47 54.91 -0.14
N GLY A 232 -22.88 53.71 -0.59
CA GLY A 232 -22.67 52.45 0.15
C GLY A 232 -23.55 52.30 1.39
N VAL A 233 -24.66 53.04 1.46
CA VAL A 233 -25.63 53.01 2.56
C VAL A 233 -26.92 52.32 2.09
N GLU A 234 -27.55 51.54 2.97
CA GLU A 234 -28.88 50.95 2.77
C GLU A 234 -29.94 52.05 2.56
N THR A 235 -30.27 52.41 1.32
CA THR A 235 -31.51 53.10 0.90
C THR A 235 -31.59 53.07 -0.64
N PRO A 236 -32.80 53.06 -1.24
CA PRO A 236 -34.12 53.24 -0.63
C PRO A 236 -34.80 51.91 -0.23
N VAL A 237 -35.59 51.93 0.84
CA VAL A 237 -36.44 50.78 1.21
C VAL A 237 -37.53 50.58 0.14
N PRO A 238 -37.62 49.42 -0.52
CA PRO A 238 -38.64 49.17 -1.55
C PRO A 238 -40.04 49.11 -0.94
N THR A 239 -40.98 49.83 -1.54
CA THR A 239 -42.35 50.02 -1.02
C THR A 239 -43.23 48.78 -1.13
N VAL A 240 -42.88 47.88 -2.06
CA VAL A 240 -43.46 46.55 -2.27
C VAL A 240 -42.30 45.60 -2.53
N VAL A 241 -42.40 44.38 -2.02
CA VAL A 241 -41.56 43.23 -2.41
C VAL A 241 -42.49 42.03 -2.58
N SER A 242 -42.56 41.45 -3.78
CA SER A 242 -43.07 40.08 -3.94
C SER A 242 -41.94 39.08 -3.71
N GLY A 243 -42.25 37.96 -3.03
CA GLY A 243 -41.31 36.85 -2.84
C GLY A 243 -41.25 35.91 -4.06
N PRO A 244 -40.32 34.95 -4.06
CA PRO A 244 -40.10 34.02 -5.18
C PRO A 244 -41.40 33.27 -5.59
N PRO A 245 -41.55 32.93 -6.89
CA PRO A 245 -40.51 32.94 -7.93
C PRO A 245 -40.32 34.29 -8.66
N ALA A 246 -41.05 35.36 -8.31
CA ALA A 246 -40.92 36.65 -8.99
C ALA A 246 -40.74 37.78 -7.99
N PHE A 247 -39.61 38.48 -8.08
CA PHE A 247 -39.37 39.71 -7.35
C PHE A 247 -39.93 40.92 -8.11
N TYR A 248 -40.49 41.86 -7.36
CA TYR A 248 -40.96 43.13 -7.87
C TYR A 248 -40.78 44.18 -6.77
N TRP A 249 -39.95 45.19 -7.05
CA TRP A 249 -39.55 46.27 -6.16
C TRP A 249 -40.02 47.61 -6.73
N THR A 250 -40.50 48.49 -5.87
CA THR A 250 -40.84 49.90 -6.23
C THR A 250 -40.13 50.88 -5.34
N PHE A 251 -39.43 51.83 -5.95
CA PHE A 251 -38.64 52.86 -5.30
C PHE A 251 -39.33 54.22 -5.49
N PRO A 252 -39.75 54.92 -4.42
CA PRO A 252 -40.40 56.22 -4.53
C PRO A 252 -39.53 57.26 -5.25
N VAL A 253 -38.22 57.21 -5.00
CA VAL A 253 -37.17 57.90 -5.75
C VAL A 253 -35.93 57.00 -5.80
N ILE A 254 -35.28 56.88 -6.96
CA ILE A 254 -33.91 56.36 -7.08
C ILE A 254 -32.94 57.55 -7.30
N PRO A 255 -31.81 57.63 -6.56
CA PRO A 255 -30.88 58.76 -6.64
C PRO A 255 -30.02 58.74 -7.91
N VAL A 256 -29.33 59.86 -8.18
CA VAL A 256 -28.23 59.92 -9.17
C VAL A 256 -27.02 59.17 -8.62
N GLY A 257 -26.35 58.40 -9.47
CA GLY A 257 -25.23 57.52 -9.11
C GLY A 257 -25.56 56.04 -9.37
N THR A 258 -24.75 55.15 -8.79
CA THR A 258 -24.93 53.68 -8.91
C THR A 258 -25.78 53.16 -7.75
N THR A 259 -26.85 52.43 -8.05
CA THR A 259 -27.61 51.63 -7.08
C THR A 259 -27.48 50.16 -7.48
N THR A 260 -27.20 49.26 -6.54
CA THR A 260 -27.14 47.81 -6.81
C THR A 260 -28.22 47.07 -6.03
N ILE A 261 -28.89 46.13 -6.71
CA ILE A 261 -29.81 45.16 -6.11
C ILE A 261 -29.17 43.79 -6.29
N GLN A 262 -29.05 42.99 -5.23
CA GLN A 262 -28.56 41.62 -5.33
C GLN A 262 -29.38 40.64 -4.51
N PHE A 263 -29.35 39.37 -4.91
CA PHE A 263 -29.89 38.24 -4.15
C PHE A 263 -29.12 36.97 -4.47
N ASP A 264 -29.13 36.02 -3.53
CA ASP A 264 -28.43 34.76 -3.67
C ASP A 264 -29.38 33.62 -4.06
N THR A 265 -28.83 32.67 -4.81
CA THR A 265 -29.50 31.44 -5.26
C THR A 265 -28.55 30.27 -5.14
N PHE A 266 -29.08 29.07 -4.89
CA PHE A 266 -28.37 27.84 -5.20
C PHE A 266 -28.64 27.43 -6.65
N ALA A 267 -27.59 26.97 -7.34
CA ALA A 267 -27.70 26.32 -8.64
C ALA A 267 -28.63 25.09 -8.57
N PRO A 268 -29.39 24.78 -9.63
CA PRO A 268 -30.12 23.51 -9.72
C PRO A 268 -29.19 22.31 -9.57
N ASP A 269 -29.73 21.23 -9.00
CA ASP A 269 -29.21 19.88 -9.22
C ASP A 269 -29.49 19.48 -10.67
N VAL A 270 -28.46 19.03 -11.40
CA VAL A 270 -28.54 18.73 -12.84
C VAL A 270 -27.77 17.45 -13.17
N ASP A 271 -28.37 16.61 -14.01
CA ASP A 271 -27.74 15.40 -14.56
C ASP A 271 -26.82 15.71 -15.76
N MET A 272 -26.92 16.90 -16.35
CA MET A 272 -26.12 17.33 -17.51
C MET A 272 -25.97 18.86 -17.58
N GLU A 273 -24.95 19.32 -18.30
CA GLU A 273 -24.67 20.74 -18.59
C GLU A 273 -25.95 21.49 -19.00
N THR A 274 -26.32 22.53 -18.25
CA THR A 274 -27.60 23.25 -18.40
C THR A 274 -27.42 24.76 -18.25
N ASP A 275 -27.73 25.51 -19.31
CA ASP A 275 -27.77 26.98 -19.26
C ASP A 275 -28.97 27.51 -18.47
N VAL A 276 -28.69 28.37 -17.48
CA VAL A 276 -29.69 29.07 -16.67
C VAL A 276 -29.60 30.58 -16.91
N THR A 277 -30.50 31.10 -17.75
CA THR A 277 -30.66 32.54 -18.00
C THR A 277 -31.59 33.17 -16.96
N ASN A 278 -31.12 34.19 -16.26
CA ASN A 278 -31.91 34.97 -15.31
C ASN A 278 -32.03 36.43 -15.79
N THR A 279 -33.21 37.08 -15.67
CA THR A 279 -33.52 38.38 -16.30
C THR A 279 -34.09 39.41 -15.31
N PHE A 280 -33.43 40.57 -15.20
CA PHE A 280 -33.99 41.77 -14.58
C PHE A 280 -34.64 42.66 -15.65
N CYS A 281 -35.73 43.33 -15.31
CA CYS A 281 -36.34 44.40 -16.10
C CYS A 281 -36.63 45.63 -15.22
N ILE A 282 -36.53 46.83 -15.80
CA ILE A 282 -36.82 48.10 -15.13
C ILE A 282 -38.00 48.84 -15.78
N GLY A 283 -38.61 49.76 -15.05
CA GLY A 283 -39.64 50.66 -15.56
C GLY A 283 -39.86 51.89 -14.67
N VAL A 284 -40.78 52.77 -15.08
CA VAL A 284 -41.22 53.93 -14.29
C VAL A 284 -42.75 53.99 -14.32
N GLU A 285 -43.40 54.01 -13.16
CA GLU A 285 -44.86 54.04 -13.07
C GLU A 285 -45.38 55.49 -12.98
N GLY A 286 -45.80 56.06 -14.12
CA GLY A 286 -46.33 57.43 -14.14
C GLY A 286 -46.99 57.84 -15.46
N PRO A 287 -47.63 59.03 -15.49
CA PRO A 287 -48.23 59.60 -16.70
C PRO A 287 -47.21 60.25 -17.66
N ASP A 288 -46.02 60.60 -17.16
CA ASP A 288 -44.90 61.13 -17.92
C ASP A 288 -43.83 60.02 -18.06
N GLU A 289 -44.02 59.16 -19.05
CA GLU A 289 -43.22 57.96 -19.37
C GLU A 289 -41.85 58.37 -19.99
N ALA A 290 -41.04 59.10 -19.22
CA ALA A 290 -39.83 59.78 -19.68
C ALA A 290 -38.62 58.85 -19.90
N ILE A 291 -38.66 57.63 -19.34
CA ILE A 291 -37.63 56.60 -19.46
C ILE A 291 -38.31 55.31 -19.93
N PRO A 292 -37.84 54.67 -21.01
CA PRO A 292 -38.42 53.42 -21.49
C PRO A 292 -38.15 52.28 -20.51
N ALA A 293 -39.05 51.29 -20.48
CA ALA A 293 -38.75 50.01 -19.87
C ALA A 293 -37.61 49.32 -20.63
N ASP A 294 -36.69 48.70 -19.89
CA ASP A 294 -35.49 48.03 -20.42
C ASP A 294 -35.22 46.75 -19.61
N CYS A 295 -34.48 45.78 -20.18
CA CYS A 295 -34.20 44.51 -19.54
C CYS A 295 -32.76 44.05 -19.80
N THR A 296 -32.17 43.41 -18.80
CA THR A 296 -30.83 42.80 -18.87
C THR A 296 -30.87 41.39 -18.27
N ASP A 297 -30.30 40.45 -19.01
CA ASP A 297 -30.14 39.06 -18.60
C ASP A 297 -28.67 38.66 -18.49
N VAL A 298 -28.45 37.57 -17.76
CA VAL A 298 -27.17 36.86 -17.72
C VAL A 298 -27.47 35.36 -17.70
N THR A 299 -26.68 34.59 -18.43
CA THR A 299 -26.72 33.12 -18.43
C THR A 299 -25.52 32.59 -17.69
N VAL A 300 -25.73 31.60 -16.84
CA VAL A 300 -24.66 30.78 -16.25
C VAL A 300 -24.91 29.34 -16.66
N THR A 301 -23.87 28.67 -17.13
CA THR A 301 -23.89 27.24 -17.46
C THR A 301 -23.67 26.45 -16.17
N VAL A 302 -24.63 25.61 -15.78
CA VAL A 302 -24.54 24.76 -14.59
C VAL A 302 -24.03 23.38 -15.00
N VAL A 303 -22.91 22.95 -14.42
CA VAL A 303 -22.30 21.64 -14.65
C VAL A 303 -22.55 20.69 -13.45
N PRO A 304 -22.79 19.39 -13.66
CA PRO A 304 -23.07 18.46 -12.57
C PRO A 304 -21.93 18.31 -11.57
N ASP A 305 -22.22 18.47 -10.27
CA ASP A 305 -21.30 18.02 -9.22
C ASP A 305 -21.34 16.48 -9.14
N LYS A 306 -20.28 15.86 -9.67
CA LYS A 306 -20.09 14.40 -9.84
C LYS A 306 -18.60 14.10 -9.80
N VAL A 307 -18.15 13.24 -8.89
CA VAL A 307 -16.74 12.82 -8.82
C VAL A 307 -16.41 11.89 -9.99
N ILE A 308 -15.22 12.05 -10.59
CA ILE A 308 -14.64 11.05 -11.50
C ILE A 308 -13.56 10.27 -10.74
N GLY A 309 -13.56 8.94 -10.84
CA GLY A 309 -12.66 8.09 -10.06
C GLY A 309 -12.43 6.74 -10.71
N LEU A 310 -11.17 6.31 -10.77
CA LEU A 310 -10.72 5.05 -11.35
C LEU A 310 -9.70 4.40 -10.41
N GLU A 311 -9.93 3.15 -10.04
CA GLU A 311 -8.94 2.31 -9.34
C GLU A 311 -8.56 1.12 -10.22
N VAL A 312 -7.28 0.75 -10.22
CA VAL A 312 -6.79 -0.48 -10.87
C VAL A 312 -5.94 -1.30 -9.93
N GLY A 313 -6.05 -2.62 -10.04
CA GLY A 313 -5.31 -3.58 -9.25
C GLY A 313 -4.60 -4.61 -10.12
N LYS A 314 -3.38 -4.95 -9.73
CA LYS A 314 -2.55 -5.98 -10.36
C LYS A 314 -1.86 -6.81 -9.29
N GLU A 315 -2.21 -8.09 -9.18
CA GLU A 315 -1.65 -8.99 -8.16
C GLU A 315 -1.17 -10.30 -8.79
N ALA A 316 0.06 -10.71 -8.47
CA ALA A 316 0.55 -12.06 -8.75
C ALA A 316 0.10 -13.01 -7.61
N ASN A 317 -0.81 -13.93 -7.91
CA ASN A 317 -1.48 -14.79 -6.92
C ASN A 317 -0.59 -15.97 -6.43
N ILE A 318 0.72 -15.75 -6.25
CA ILE A 318 1.70 -16.72 -5.76
C ILE A 318 2.82 -16.04 -4.95
N ASP A 319 3.20 -16.63 -3.82
CA ASP A 319 4.32 -16.11 -2.99
C ASP A 319 5.70 -16.28 -3.67
N GLN A 320 5.84 -17.30 -4.53
CA GLN A 320 7.11 -17.69 -5.15
C GLN A 320 6.90 -18.18 -6.58
N ALA A 321 7.48 -17.49 -7.56
CA ALA A 321 7.54 -17.92 -8.95
C ALA A 321 8.83 -18.70 -9.24
N VAL A 322 8.82 -19.53 -10.29
CA VAL A 322 9.92 -20.42 -10.63
C VAL A 322 10.13 -20.50 -12.15
N VAL A 323 11.38 -20.72 -12.56
CA VAL A 323 11.74 -20.91 -13.97
C VAL A 323 11.06 -22.16 -14.54
N GLY A 324 10.38 -22.04 -15.68
CA GLY A 324 9.55 -23.10 -16.26
C GLY A 324 8.13 -23.21 -15.68
N GLY A 325 7.74 -22.31 -14.76
CA GLY A 325 6.42 -22.29 -14.14
C GLY A 325 5.44 -21.28 -14.76
N MET A 326 4.25 -21.17 -14.14
CA MET A 326 3.23 -20.18 -14.50
C MET A 326 3.08 -19.14 -13.38
N ILE A 327 2.88 -17.87 -13.73
CA ILE A 327 2.52 -16.79 -12.81
C ILE A 327 1.07 -16.37 -13.08
N PRO A 328 0.10 -16.70 -12.21
CA PRO A 328 -1.28 -16.21 -12.34
C PRO A 328 -1.37 -14.75 -11.88
N TYR A 329 -1.56 -13.83 -12.82
CA TYR A 329 -1.84 -12.42 -12.53
C TYR A 329 -3.34 -12.16 -12.53
N THR A 330 -3.87 -11.57 -11.46
CA THR A 330 -5.22 -10.99 -11.43
C THR A 330 -5.12 -9.51 -11.76
N PHE A 331 -6.00 -9.06 -12.66
CA PHE A 331 -6.16 -7.67 -13.09
C PHE A 331 -7.55 -7.19 -12.69
N VAL A 332 -7.63 -5.98 -12.14
CA VAL A 332 -8.85 -5.31 -11.66
C VAL A 332 -8.95 -3.93 -12.29
N ILE A 333 -10.16 -3.53 -12.68
CA ILE A 333 -10.51 -2.14 -12.99
C ILE A 333 -11.84 -1.84 -12.27
N GLU A 334 -11.90 -0.73 -11.53
CA GLU A 334 -13.08 -0.30 -10.79
C GLU A 334 -13.35 1.19 -11.01
N ASN A 335 -14.62 1.52 -11.30
CA ASN A 335 -15.07 2.91 -11.35
C ASN A 335 -15.50 3.35 -9.94
N THR A 336 -14.70 4.22 -9.33
CA THR A 336 -14.92 4.74 -7.97
C THR A 336 -15.61 6.11 -7.94
N GLY A 337 -15.97 6.66 -9.11
CA GLY A 337 -16.70 7.92 -9.25
C GLY A 337 -18.21 7.77 -9.46
N ASP A 338 -18.89 8.91 -9.65
CA ASP A 338 -20.34 9.04 -9.86
C ASP A 338 -20.75 9.00 -11.34
N THR A 339 -19.80 9.04 -12.28
CA THR A 339 -20.04 9.08 -13.73
C THR A 339 -19.64 7.78 -14.42
N THR A 340 -20.34 7.38 -15.49
CA THR A 340 -19.97 6.18 -16.28
C THR A 340 -18.64 6.39 -17.01
N LEU A 341 -17.69 5.46 -16.86
CA LEU A 341 -16.37 5.52 -17.47
C LEU A 341 -16.28 4.72 -18.76
N THR A 342 -15.93 5.37 -19.86
CA THR A 342 -15.45 4.71 -21.08
C THR A 342 -13.95 4.49 -20.98
N ILE A 343 -13.50 3.23 -20.98
CA ILE A 343 -12.06 2.92 -20.98
C ILE A 343 -11.45 3.25 -22.36
N THR A 344 -10.35 4.01 -22.36
CA THR A 344 -9.70 4.53 -23.57
C THR A 344 -8.36 3.85 -23.89
N SER A 345 -7.65 3.34 -22.88
CA SER A 345 -6.49 2.46 -23.04
C SER A 345 -6.38 1.41 -21.92
N ILE A 346 -5.78 0.26 -22.24
CA ILE A 346 -5.43 -0.80 -21.29
C ILE A 346 -4.04 -1.32 -21.69
N GLU A 347 -3.02 -1.03 -20.88
CA GLU A 347 -1.61 -1.35 -21.17
C GLU A 347 -0.98 -2.14 -20.03
N ASP A 348 -0.05 -3.05 -20.34
CA ASP A 348 0.75 -3.77 -19.33
C ASP A 348 2.21 -3.81 -19.78
N GLU A 349 3.03 -2.90 -19.27
CA GLU A 349 4.43 -2.76 -19.68
C GLU A 349 5.35 -3.58 -18.77
N PHE A 350 6.10 -4.50 -19.36
CA PHE A 350 7.12 -5.29 -18.67
C PHE A 350 8.43 -4.50 -18.63
N PHE A 351 8.71 -3.86 -17.48
CA PHE A 351 9.91 -3.07 -17.25
C PHE A 351 11.11 -3.90 -16.78
N SER A 352 10.88 -5.10 -16.21
CA SER A 352 11.96 -6.05 -15.90
C SER A 352 11.54 -7.50 -16.20
N GLY A 353 12.55 -8.33 -16.50
CA GLY A 353 12.39 -9.74 -16.84
C GLY A 353 12.78 -10.08 -18.27
N GLY A 354 13.47 -11.20 -18.47
CA GLY A 354 13.96 -11.68 -19.77
C GLY A 354 12.89 -12.39 -20.63
N ILE A 355 11.64 -11.94 -20.61
CA ILE A 355 10.54 -12.55 -21.38
C ILE A 355 10.58 -12.10 -22.84
N ASP A 356 10.30 -13.01 -23.78
CA ASP A 356 10.28 -12.70 -25.21
C ASP A 356 9.14 -11.72 -25.57
N ALA A 357 9.42 -10.79 -26.49
CA ALA A 357 8.49 -9.72 -26.85
C ALA A 357 7.19 -10.22 -27.54
N ASP A 358 7.24 -11.30 -28.32
CA ASP A 358 6.01 -11.90 -28.89
C ASP A 358 5.20 -12.62 -27.80
N ALA A 359 5.85 -13.15 -26.75
CA ALA A 359 5.18 -13.75 -25.59
C ALA A 359 4.52 -12.69 -24.68
N VAL A 360 5.22 -11.58 -24.36
CA VAL A 360 4.64 -10.42 -23.68
C VAL A 360 3.42 -9.91 -24.44
N LYS A 361 3.56 -9.74 -25.77
CA LYS A 361 2.44 -9.28 -26.61
C LYS A 361 1.23 -10.22 -26.56
N ALA A 362 1.44 -11.53 -26.65
CA ALA A 362 0.34 -12.50 -26.60
C ALA A 362 -0.36 -12.55 -25.22
N PHE A 363 0.39 -12.35 -24.14
CA PHE A 363 -0.16 -12.17 -22.80
C PHE A 363 -0.99 -10.89 -22.71
N ASN A 364 -0.46 -9.74 -23.14
CA ASN A 364 -1.14 -8.45 -23.13
C ASN A 364 -2.42 -8.44 -24.00
N GLU A 365 -2.39 -9.09 -25.17
CA GLU A 365 -3.56 -9.27 -26.06
C GLU A 365 -4.65 -10.12 -25.37
N THR A 366 -4.26 -11.12 -24.57
CA THR A 366 -5.19 -11.93 -23.77
C THR A 366 -5.81 -11.13 -22.61
N VAL A 367 -5.02 -10.30 -21.92
CA VAL A 367 -5.49 -9.39 -20.86
C VAL A 367 -6.48 -8.36 -21.42
N ASN A 368 -6.09 -7.66 -22.50
CA ASN A 368 -6.90 -6.66 -23.19
C ASN A 368 -8.24 -7.22 -23.68
N THR A 369 -8.22 -8.40 -24.31
CA THR A 369 -9.44 -9.03 -24.84
C THR A 369 -10.42 -9.32 -23.72
N ARG A 370 -9.95 -9.91 -22.61
CA ARG A 370 -10.81 -10.30 -21.48
C ARG A 370 -11.40 -9.13 -20.71
N LEU A 371 -10.62 -8.07 -20.50
CA LEU A 371 -11.12 -6.87 -19.83
C LEU A 371 -12.14 -6.15 -20.72
N THR A 372 -11.83 -5.96 -22.01
CA THR A 372 -12.79 -5.40 -22.98
C THR A 372 -14.08 -6.23 -23.10
N ASP A 373 -13.99 -7.56 -23.11
CA ASP A 373 -15.15 -8.47 -23.12
C ASP A 373 -16.00 -8.39 -21.83
N LEU A 374 -15.41 -7.97 -20.70
CA LEU A 374 -16.11 -7.79 -19.42
C LEU A 374 -16.75 -6.40 -19.29
N ILE A 375 -16.06 -5.34 -19.74
CA ILE A 375 -16.57 -3.95 -19.77
C ILE A 375 -17.68 -3.79 -20.82
N GLY A 376 -17.53 -4.46 -21.96
CA GLY A 376 -18.47 -4.34 -23.07
C GLY A 376 -18.44 -2.96 -23.75
N THR A 377 -19.57 -2.55 -24.32
CA THR A 377 -19.71 -1.29 -25.07
C THR A 377 -20.19 -0.10 -24.26
N ASP A 378 -20.67 -0.35 -23.04
CA ASP A 378 -21.50 0.60 -22.30
C ASP A 378 -20.69 1.32 -21.20
N GLY A 379 -19.41 0.93 -21.04
CA GLY A 379 -18.48 1.47 -20.03
C GLY A 379 -18.53 0.71 -18.71
N LEU A 380 -17.86 1.25 -17.69
CA LEU A 380 -18.06 0.87 -16.29
C LEU A 380 -19.01 1.86 -15.63
N ALA A 381 -20.15 1.38 -15.14
CA ALA A 381 -21.08 2.19 -14.36
C ALA A 381 -20.45 2.63 -13.01
N PRO A 382 -20.99 3.65 -12.32
CA PRO A 382 -20.56 4.04 -10.97
C PRO A 382 -20.57 2.86 -10.00
N GLY A 383 -19.43 2.57 -9.36
CA GLY A 383 -19.23 1.42 -8.48
C GLY A 383 -19.13 0.06 -9.19
N GLU A 384 -18.93 0.02 -10.50
CA GLU A 384 -18.73 -1.23 -11.25
C GLU A 384 -17.25 -1.64 -11.28
N ARG A 385 -17.01 -2.92 -10.96
CA ARG A 385 -15.69 -3.56 -10.88
C ARG A 385 -15.62 -4.77 -11.80
N VAL A 386 -14.63 -4.79 -12.70
CA VAL A 386 -14.29 -5.96 -13.53
C VAL A 386 -12.97 -6.58 -13.08
N GLU A 387 -12.89 -7.91 -13.16
CA GLU A 387 -11.73 -8.69 -12.69
C GLU A 387 -11.44 -9.86 -13.64
N THR A 388 -10.15 -10.13 -13.94
CA THR A 388 -9.76 -11.33 -14.70
C THR A 388 -8.37 -11.84 -14.34
N THR A 389 -8.20 -13.17 -14.30
CA THR A 389 -6.91 -13.82 -14.02
C THR A 389 -6.29 -14.41 -15.29
N VAL A 390 -5.09 -13.98 -15.66
CA VAL A 390 -4.32 -14.46 -16.83
C VAL A 390 -2.98 -15.03 -16.37
N ASN A 391 -2.60 -16.19 -16.89
CA ASN A 391 -1.36 -16.87 -16.52
C ASN A 391 -0.24 -16.50 -17.50
N LEU A 392 0.85 -15.94 -16.99
CA LEU A 392 2.12 -15.77 -17.73
C LEU A 392 2.93 -17.08 -17.65
N GLU A 393 3.45 -17.55 -18.78
CA GLU A 393 4.37 -18.70 -18.83
C GLU A 393 5.82 -18.21 -18.71
N VAL A 394 6.57 -18.72 -17.75
CA VAL A 394 8.01 -18.43 -17.57
C VAL A 394 8.81 -19.48 -18.35
N PRO A 395 9.59 -19.12 -19.39
CA PRO A 395 10.33 -20.10 -20.19
C PRO A 395 11.25 -20.99 -19.35
N SER A 396 11.35 -22.28 -19.68
CA SER A 396 12.18 -23.25 -18.92
C SER A 396 13.70 -22.97 -18.99
N ASP A 397 14.12 -22.22 -20.00
CA ASP A 397 15.47 -21.78 -20.31
C ASP A 397 15.71 -20.29 -19.99
N TYR A 398 14.73 -19.62 -19.36
CA TYR A 398 14.83 -18.25 -18.86
C TYR A 398 16.07 -18.07 -17.95
N ASP A 399 16.77 -16.94 -18.07
CA ASP A 399 18.00 -16.64 -17.33
C ASP A 399 17.75 -15.76 -16.09
N ASP A 400 17.41 -16.42 -14.99
CA ASP A 400 17.33 -15.86 -13.63
C ASP A 400 18.66 -15.29 -13.10
N THR A 401 19.81 -15.58 -13.73
CA THR A 401 21.10 -15.03 -13.30
C THR A 401 21.37 -13.61 -13.84
N THR A 402 20.69 -13.23 -14.92
CA THR A 402 20.69 -11.85 -15.43
C THR A 402 19.39 -11.10 -15.13
N HIS A 403 18.27 -11.81 -14.96
CA HIS A 403 16.96 -11.24 -14.68
C HIS A 403 16.26 -12.00 -13.54
N PRO A 404 16.63 -11.79 -12.26
CA PRO A 404 16.14 -12.56 -11.11
C PRO A 404 14.65 -12.37 -10.78
N GLU A 405 13.94 -11.59 -11.58
CA GLU A 405 12.59 -11.12 -11.34
C GLU A 405 11.86 -10.82 -12.68
N ILE A 406 10.54 -10.76 -12.62
CA ILE A 406 9.68 -10.21 -13.67
C ILE A 406 8.89 -9.05 -13.04
N GLY A 407 8.97 -7.86 -13.64
CA GLY A 407 8.31 -6.65 -13.18
C GLY A 407 7.47 -6.03 -14.29
N ASN A 408 6.19 -5.80 -14.02
CA ASN A 408 5.26 -5.18 -14.97
C ASN A 408 4.30 -4.18 -14.33
N VAL A 409 4.02 -3.10 -15.05
CA VAL A 409 3.10 -2.02 -14.68
C VAL A 409 1.85 -2.07 -15.56
N PHE A 410 0.72 -2.30 -14.92
CA PHE A 410 -0.60 -2.23 -15.55
C PHE A 410 -1.09 -0.78 -15.50
N ARG A 411 -1.54 -0.24 -16.63
CA ARG A 411 -2.05 1.13 -16.79
C ARG A 411 -3.40 1.11 -17.47
N VAL A 412 -4.34 1.92 -16.99
CA VAL A 412 -5.64 2.11 -17.62
C VAL A 412 -5.95 3.59 -17.65
N ALA A 413 -6.38 4.10 -18.80
CA ALA A 413 -6.97 5.43 -18.93
C ALA A 413 -8.45 5.32 -19.29
N ALA A 414 -9.25 6.27 -18.83
CA ALA A 414 -10.68 6.35 -19.04
C ALA A 414 -11.14 7.80 -19.26
N SER A 415 -12.35 7.96 -19.79
CA SER A 415 -13.04 9.25 -19.88
C SER A 415 -14.53 9.10 -19.59
N ASP A 416 -15.13 10.11 -18.96
CA ASP A 416 -16.58 10.16 -18.74
C ASP A 416 -17.34 10.87 -19.88
N GLU A 417 -18.67 10.97 -19.74
CA GLU A 417 -19.54 11.62 -20.73
C GLU A 417 -19.37 13.15 -20.82
N PHE A 418 -18.74 13.77 -19.82
CA PHE A 418 -18.36 15.18 -19.81
C PHE A 418 -16.99 15.42 -20.47
N GLY A 419 -16.32 14.36 -20.93
CA GLY A 419 -14.99 14.42 -21.54
C GLY A 419 -13.85 14.63 -20.54
N ARG A 420 -14.12 14.50 -19.24
CA ARG A 420 -13.09 14.50 -18.20
C ARG A 420 -12.33 13.18 -18.30
N VAL A 421 -11.02 13.21 -18.08
CA VAL A 421 -10.14 12.05 -18.18
C VAL A 421 -9.57 11.67 -16.82
N VAL A 422 -9.34 10.38 -16.63
CA VAL A 422 -8.69 9.82 -15.44
C VAL A 422 -7.83 8.63 -15.87
N ASP A 423 -6.66 8.46 -15.27
CA ASP A 423 -5.82 7.27 -15.43
C ASP A 423 -5.33 6.77 -14.07
N ALA A 424 -4.98 5.49 -14.03
CA ALA A 424 -4.46 4.82 -12.85
C ALA A 424 -3.47 3.71 -13.24
N GLU A 425 -2.51 3.43 -12.35
CA GLU A 425 -1.54 2.35 -12.53
C GLU A 425 -1.42 1.42 -11.32
N SER A 426 -1.02 0.16 -11.58
CA SER A 426 -0.73 -0.82 -10.54
C SER A 426 0.48 -1.67 -10.95
N GLN A 427 1.49 -1.72 -10.09
CA GLN A 427 2.78 -2.36 -10.36
C GLN A 427 2.92 -3.67 -9.59
N GLN A 428 3.47 -4.70 -10.24
CA GLN A 428 3.82 -5.97 -9.61
C GLN A 428 5.22 -6.40 -10.02
N ILE A 429 6.04 -6.76 -9.02
CA ILE A 429 7.33 -7.44 -9.21
C ILE A 429 7.22 -8.85 -8.62
N VAL A 430 7.76 -9.85 -9.31
CA VAL A 430 7.73 -11.25 -8.89
C VAL A 430 9.13 -11.86 -9.00
N LEU A 431 9.69 -12.29 -7.88
CA LEU A 431 11.01 -12.92 -7.83
C LEU A 431 10.98 -14.35 -8.40
N LEU A 432 11.96 -14.67 -9.25
CA LEU A 432 12.13 -15.97 -9.87
C LEU A 432 13.19 -16.82 -9.18
N ASN A 433 12.96 -18.14 -9.22
CA ASN A 433 13.72 -19.11 -8.46
C ASN A 433 13.91 -20.40 -9.26
N ARG A 434 15.00 -21.15 -8.99
CA ARG A 434 15.21 -22.49 -9.56
C ARG A 434 15.08 -23.55 -8.48
N ILE A 435 14.11 -24.44 -8.66
CA ILE A 435 13.88 -25.57 -7.75
C ILE A 435 14.97 -26.63 -7.93
N ASP A 436 15.85 -26.80 -6.94
CA ASP A 436 16.85 -27.87 -6.93
C ASP A 436 17.18 -28.31 -5.49
N PHE A 437 17.54 -29.59 -5.36
CA PHE A 437 18.04 -30.19 -4.13
C PHE A 437 19.07 -31.27 -4.47
N THR A 438 19.92 -31.61 -3.50
CA THR A 438 20.81 -32.77 -3.60
C THR A 438 20.33 -33.88 -2.67
N VAL A 439 20.58 -35.13 -3.05
CA VAL A 439 20.27 -36.29 -2.20
C VAL A 439 21.33 -37.38 -2.33
N THR A 440 21.80 -37.88 -1.19
CA THR A 440 22.70 -39.02 -1.10
C THR A 440 22.08 -40.16 -0.29
N LYS A 441 22.46 -41.40 -0.60
CA LYS A 441 22.07 -42.60 0.15
C LYS A 441 23.29 -43.44 0.47
N VAL A 442 23.46 -43.77 1.75
CA VAL A 442 24.57 -44.59 2.24
C VAL A 442 24.00 -45.84 2.92
N ALA A 443 24.49 -47.01 2.53
CA ALA A 443 24.15 -48.27 3.18
C ALA A 443 25.25 -48.71 4.16
N ASN A 444 24.85 -49.11 5.37
CA ASN A 444 25.73 -49.59 6.42
C ASN A 444 25.15 -50.84 7.11
N PRO A 445 25.87 -51.98 7.16
CA PRO A 445 27.17 -52.25 6.54
C PRO A 445 27.05 -52.53 5.02
N LYS A 446 28.09 -52.19 4.26
CA LYS A 446 28.17 -52.46 2.80
C LYS A 446 28.33 -53.94 2.46
N THR A 447 28.41 -54.83 3.45
CA THR A 447 28.48 -56.27 3.25
C THR A 447 27.81 -57.01 4.40
N VAL A 448 26.88 -57.90 4.07
CA VAL A 448 25.94 -58.57 5.00
C VAL A 448 25.84 -60.07 4.72
N HIS A 449 25.27 -60.83 5.65
CA HIS A 449 24.72 -62.15 5.44
C HIS A 449 23.17 -62.09 5.34
N PRO A 450 22.50 -63.11 4.78
CA PRO A 450 21.04 -63.21 4.85
C PRO A 450 20.58 -63.26 6.32
N GLY A 451 19.59 -62.45 6.68
CA GLY A 451 19.12 -62.23 8.05
C GLY A 451 19.65 -60.95 8.71
N ASP A 452 20.75 -60.36 8.23
CA ASP A 452 21.29 -59.10 8.78
C ASP A 452 20.38 -57.89 8.48
N THR A 453 20.51 -56.84 9.29
CA THR A 453 19.91 -55.52 9.07
C THR A 453 20.88 -54.62 8.32
N ILE A 454 20.38 -53.91 7.31
CA ILE A 454 21.06 -52.77 6.67
C ILE A 454 20.41 -51.49 7.19
N VAL A 455 21.21 -50.52 7.65
CA VAL A 455 20.77 -49.14 7.84
C VAL A 455 21.04 -48.39 6.54
N TYR A 456 20.01 -47.74 6.00
CA TYR A 456 20.13 -46.77 4.93
C TYR A 456 19.98 -45.36 5.50
N THR A 457 21.08 -44.60 5.49
CA THR A 457 21.09 -43.16 5.82
C THR A 457 20.87 -42.38 4.51
N TYR A 458 19.86 -41.52 4.50
CA TYR A 458 19.59 -40.56 3.44
C TYR A 458 19.98 -39.17 3.94
N THR A 459 20.66 -38.39 3.12
CA THR A 459 20.90 -36.96 3.36
C THR A 459 20.31 -36.18 2.19
N ILE A 460 19.37 -35.28 2.48
CA ILE A 460 18.64 -34.44 1.52
C ILE A 460 18.93 -32.98 1.87
N THR A 461 19.52 -32.22 0.94
CA THR A 461 19.91 -30.82 1.18
C THR A 461 19.26 -29.93 0.12
N ASN A 462 18.49 -28.92 0.54
CA ASN A 462 17.92 -27.93 -0.36
C ASN A 462 19.03 -27.02 -0.91
N THR A 463 19.17 -26.96 -2.23
CA THR A 463 20.18 -26.13 -2.92
C THR A 463 19.57 -24.98 -3.71
N SER A 464 18.27 -24.74 -3.55
CA SER A 464 17.55 -23.59 -4.10
C SER A 464 17.43 -22.45 -3.09
N ASN A 465 16.98 -21.30 -3.57
CA ASN A 465 16.61 -20.12 -2.79
C ASN A 465 15.13 -20.12 -2.33
N VAL A 466 14.38 -21.22 -2.55
CA VAL A 466 12.97 -21.38 -2.17
C VAL A 466 12.73 -22.55 -1.22
N THR A 467 11.61 -22.54 -0.50
CA THR A 467 11.23 -23.62 0.42
C THR A 467 10.60 -24.78 -0.35
N LEU A 468 11.12 -26.00 -0.18
CA LEU A 468 10.71 -27.17 -0.94
C LEU A 468 9.70 -28.03 -0.18
N TYR A 469 8.52 -28.25 -0.75
CA TYR A 469 7.47 -29.10 -0.16
C TYR A 469 7.55 -30.53 -0.70
N PHE A 470 7.53 -31.53 0.18
CA PHE A 470 7.68 -32.93 -0.21
C PHE A 470 6.39 -33.52 -0.79
N VAL A 471 6.50 -34.10 -1.99
CA VAL A 471 5.36 -34.71 -2.70
C VAL A 471 5.32 -36.22 -2.44
N ASP A 472 6.39 -36.90 -2.86
CA ASP A 472 6.45 -38.36 -2.90
C ASP A 472 7.89 -38.89 -2.94
N VAL A 473 8.03 -40.15 -2.56
CA VAL A 473 9.26 -40.94 -2.68
C VAL A 473 8.93 -42.33 -3.22
N MET A 474 9.75 -42.82 -4.14
CA MET A 474 9.62 -44.13 -4.75
C MET A 474 10.94 -44.90 -4.69
N GLU A 475 10.90 -46.15 -4.19
CA GLU A 475 12.04 -47.06 -4.25
C GLU A 475 11.98 -47.99 -5.46
N GLU A 476 13.15 -48.38 -5.97
CA GLU A 476 13.34 -49.36 -7.04
C GLU A 476 14.43 -50.36 -6.61
N TRP A 477 14.08 -51.65 -6.55
CA TRP A 477 14.98 -52.72 -6.14
C TRP A 477 15.44 -53.56 -7.34
N THR A 478 16.32 -52.97 -8.16
CA THR A 478 16.84 -53.52 -9.44
C THR A 478 17.52 -54.89 -9.34
N SER A 479 17.79 -55.36 -8.11
CA SER A 479 18.37 -56.67 -7.78
C SER A 479 17.36 -57.81 -7.59
N GLY A 480 16.04 -57.53 -7.65
CA GLY A 480 14.99 -58.57 -7.58
C GLY A 480 14.88 -59.29 -6.22
N ALA A 481 15.41 -58.69 -5.15
CA ALA A 481 15.59 -59.33 -3.84
C ALA A 481 14.42 -59.17 -2.86
N LEU A 482 13.38 -58.44 -3.27
CA LEU A 482 12.13 -58.22 -2.54
C LEU A 482 10.96 -58.53 -3.48
N THR A 483 9.91 -59.18 -2.96
CA THR A 483 8.63 -59.31 -3.67
C THR A 483 7.98 -57.94 -3.91
N GLU A 484 7.04 -57.86 -4.85
CA GLU A 484 6.31 -56.61 -5.15
C GLU A 484 5.67 -56.00 -3.89
N THR A 485 5.09 -56.83 -3.02
CA THR A 485 4.56 -56.43 -1.71
C THR A 485 5.65 -55.87 -0.78
N GLU A 486 6.80 -56.55 -0.64
CA GLU A 486 7.91 -56.07 0.19
C GLU A 486 8.56 -54.78 -0.32
N GLN A 487 8.45 -54.46 -1.62
CA GLN A 487 8.90 -53.19 -2.23
C GLN A 487 7.88 -52.07 -2.02
N GLN A 488 6.59 -52.38 -2.08
CA GLN A 488 5.53 -51.44 -1.72
C GLN A 488 5.64 -51.05 -0.23
N GLU A 489 5.80 -52.03 0.66
CA GLU A 489 5.92 -51.81 2.11
C GLU A 489 7.13 -50.91 2.48
N THR A 490 8.29 -51.04 1.82
CA THR A 490 9.42 -50.12 2.10
C THR A 490 9.22 -48.73 1.52
N THR A 491 8.58 -48.63 0.35
CA THR A 491 8.24 -47.34 -0.26
C THR A 491 7.24 -46.58 0.61
N GLU A 492 6.22 -47.25 1.14
CA GLU A 492 5.25 -46.68 2.08
C GLU A 492 5.92 -46.30 3.41
N THR A 493 6.78 -47.18 3.98
CA THR A 493 7.56 -46.87 5.19
C THR A 493 8.47 -45.64 5.00
N LEU A 494 9.10 -45.47 3.83
CA LEU A 494 9.94 -44.32 3.53
C LEU A 494 9.12 -43.03 3.36
N ARG A 495 7.96 -43.12 2.70
CA ARG A 495 7.03 -42.00 2.50
C ARG A 495 6.47 -41.50 3.83
N ASP A 496 6.05 -42.41 4.70
CA ASP A 496 5.50 -42.06 6.01
C ASP A 496 6.61 -41.58 6.96
N GLY A 497 7.81 -42.16 6.87
CA GLY A 497 9.00 -41.68 7.57
C GLY A 497 9.38 -40.25 7.19
N MET A 498 9.38 -39.92 5.89
CA MET A 498 9.58 -38.54 5.41
C MET A 498 8.48 -37.60 5.91
N ARG A 499 7.20 -38.01 5.83
CA ARG A 499 6.05 -37.18 6.27
C ARG A 499 5.96 -36.98 7.79
N ALA A 500 6.67 -37.76 8.58
CA ALA A 500 6.73 -37.61 10.03
C ALA A 500 7.81 -36.62 10.51
N LEU A 501 8.64 -36.09 9.60
CA LEU A 501 9.62 -35.05 9.88
C LEU A 501 8.95 -33.66 9.82
N ALA A 502 9.15 -32.85 10.85
CA ALA A 502 8.49 -31.54 10.96
C ALA A 502 9.03 -30.54 9.90
N GLU A 503 10.30 -30.69 9.54
CA GLU A 503 10.99 -29.97 8.48
C GLU A 503 10.35 -30.27 7.11
N VAL A 504 9.86 -31.50 6.91
CA VAL A 504 9.17 -31.92 5.69
C VAL A 504 7.72 -31.43 5.67
N GLU A 505 7.05 -31.43 6.83
CA GLU A 505 5.66 -30.95 6.98
C GLU A 505 5.55 -29.43 6.77
N ASN A 506 6.53 -28.65 7.23
CA ASN A 506 6.56 -27.19 7.08
C ASN A 506 7.31 -26.71 5.81
N GLY A 507 7.94 -27.63 5.08
CA GLY A 507 8.74 -27.35 3.88
C GLY A 507 10.22 -27.11 4.21
N LEU A 508 11.09 -27.74 3.42
CA LEU A 508 12.55 -27.72 3.59
C LEU A 508 13.11 -26.37 3.11
N VAL A 509 13.61 -25.53 4.02
CA VAL A 509 13.99 -24.14 3.71
C VAL A 509 15.35 -24.05 2.98
N PRO A 510 15.71 -22.90 2.35
CA PRO A 510 16.97 -22.76 1.61
C PRO A 510 18.22 -23.13 2.42
N GLY A 511 19.02 -24.05 1.90
CA GLY A 511 20.24 -24.56 2.55
C GLY A 511 20.01 -25.54 3.71
N GLU A 512 18.78 -25.91 4.03
CA GLU A 512 18.47 -26.88 5.08
C GLU A 512 18.83 -28.32 4.65
N GLU A 513 19.29 -29.12 5.62
CA GLU A 513 19.68 -30.51 5.44
C GLU A 513 18.88 -31.44 6.36
N ILE A 514 18.19 -32.41 5.77
CA ILE A 514 17.52 -33.51 6.47
C ILE A 514 18.37 -34.77 6.38
N VAL A 515 18.53 -35.44 7.53
CA VAL A 515 19.11 -36.78 7.61
C VAL A 515 18.05 -37.76 8.12
N LEU A 516 17.71 -38.76 7.31
CA LEU A 516 16.75 -39.82 7.65
C LEU A 516 17.45 -41.17 7.65
N GLU A 517 17.26 -41.97 8.70
CA GLU A 517 17.75 -43.36 8.78
C GLU A 517 16.60 -44.37 8.70
N MET A 518 16.77 -45.40 7.87
CA MET A 518 15.84 -46.53 7.76
C MET A 518 16.57 -47.85 7.98
N GLU A 519 16.06 -48.68 8.90
CA GLU A 519 16.48 -50.08 9.04
C GLU A 519 15.70 -50.99 8.08
N LYS A 520 16.41 -51.82 7.31
CA LYS A 520 15.82 -52.90 6.48
C LYS A 520 16.47 -54.24 6.80
N VAL A 521 15.69 -55.17 7.35
CA VAL A 521 16.10 -56.55 7.60
C VAL A 521 16.05 -57.36 6.29
N LEU A 522 17.12 -58.08 5.97
CA LEU A 522 17.16 -58.99 4.83
C LEU A 522 16.55 -60.35 5.19
N LEU A 523 15.22 -60.46 5.12
CA LEU A 523 14.51 -61.72 5.39
C LEU A 523 15.07 -62.90 4.56
N PRO A 524 15.28 -64.08 5.17
CA PRO A 524 15.92 -65.23 4.51
C PRO A 524 14.94 -66.01 3.59
N SER A 525 14.29 -65.33 2.65
CA SER A 525 13.54 -65.99 1.58
C SER A 525 14.48 -66.52 0.48
N TYR A 526 14.67 -67.84 0.51
CA TYR A 526 15.23 -68.81 -0.46
C TYR A 526 16.27 -68.36 -1.51
N ASP A 527 17.42 -69.04 -1.49
CA ASP A 527 18.45 -69.27 -2.54
C ASP A 527 19.11 -68.09 -3.30
N VAL A 528 18.42 -66.99 -3.61
CA VAL A 528 18.91 -65.94 -4.53
C VAL A 528 20.13 -65.17 -3.98
N ARG A 529 20.38 -65.24 -2.68
CA ARG A 529 21.16 -64.23 -1.94
C ARG A 529 22.65 -64.59 -1.71
N ALA A 530 23.09 -65.81 -2.06
CA ALA A 530 24.42 -66.31 -1.68
C ALA A 530 25.56 -65.87 -2.61
N GLY A 531 26.05 -64.63 -2.46
CA GLY A 531 27.13 -64.04 -3.27
C GLY A 531 26.65 -62.95 -4.25
N GLY A 532 25.42 -62.47 -4.09
CA GLY A 532 24.81 -61.44 -4.93
C GLY A 532 25.12 -60.01 -4.47
N THR A 533 24.64 -59.05 -5.26
CA THR A 533 24.75 -57.61 -5.00
C THR A 533 23.34 -57.01 -5.00
N LEU A 534 22.99 -56.37 -3.89
CA LEU A 534 21.73 -55.65 -3.72
C LEU A 534 21.94 -54.18 -4.08
N THR A 535 21.36 -53.74 -5.18
CA THR A 535 21.25 -52.32 -5.52
C THR A 535 19.80 -51.88 -5.29
N ASN A 536 19.66 -50.72 -4.66
CA ASN A 536 18.39 -50.13 -4.26
C ASN A 536 18.48 -48.62 -4.51
N ARG A 537 17.73 -48.20 -5.53
CA ARG A 537 17.63 -46.83 -6.03
C ARG A 537 16.37 -46.18 -5.46
N VAL A 538 16.44 -44.90 -5.15
CA VAL A 538 15.33 -44.13 -4.57
C VAL A 538 15.24 -42.80 -5.28
N THR A 539 14.01 -42.38 -5.59
CA THR A 539 13.72 -41.06 -6.17
C THR A 539 12.80 -40.29 -5.25
N PHE A 540 13.29 -39.15 -4.76
CA PHE A 540 12.48 -38.18 -4.01
C PHE A 540 11.94 -37.13 -4.98
N THR A 541 10.76 -36.59 -4.69
CA THR A 541 10.13 -35.50 -5.45
C THR A 541 9.63 -34.41 -4.51
N PHE A 542 10.01 -33.18 -4.82
CA PHE A 542 9.58 -31.96 -4.12
C PHE A 542 8.89 -31.01 -5.11
N GLU A 543 8.08 -30.07 -4.60
CA GLU A 543 7.42 -29.05 -5.42
C GLU A 543 7.42 -27.65 -4.77
N VAL A 544 7.29 -26.64 -5.64
CA VAL A 544 7.05 -25.22 -5.31
C VAL A 544 6.05 -24.69 -6.33
N SER A 545 4.96 -24.07 -5.87
CA SER A 545 3.91 -23.49 -6.74
C SER A 545 3.43 -24.44 -7.87
N GLY A 546 3.27 -25.73 -7.54
CA GLY A 546 2.86 -26.80 -8.47
C GLY A 546 3.95 -27.37 -9.39
N ASN A 547 5.14 -26.76 -9.43
CA ASN A 547 6.26 -27.18 -10.26
C ASN A 547 7.14 -28.18 -9.51
N ARG A 548 7.54 -29.29 -10.17
CA ARG A 548 8.16 -30.45 -9.51
C ARG A 548 9.61 -30.65 -9.90
N VAL A 549 10.44 -30.92 -8.90
CA VAL A 549 11.81 -31.43 -9.07
C VAL A 549 11.93 -32.83 -8.47
N SER A 550 12.55 -33.74 -9.21
CA SER A 550 12.88 -35.09 -8.71
C SER A 550 14.39 -35.33 -8.78
N ARG A 551 14.92 -36.06 -7.81
CA ARG A 551 16.34 -36.49 -7.78
C ARG A 551 16.41 -37.95 -7.35
N SER A 552 17.23 -38.74 -8.06
CA SER A 552 17.47 -40.14 -7.73
C SER A 552 18.85 -40.32 -7.08
N THR A 553 18.94 -41.26 -6.14
CA THR A 553 20.19 -41.73 -5.57
C THR A 553 20.13 -43.25 -5.39
N GLU A 554 21.27 -43.94 -5.31
CA GLU A 554 21.30 -45.39 -5.15
C GLU A 554 22.39 -45.83 -4.17
N ALA A 555 22.12 -46.91 -3.44
CA ALA A 555 23.09 -47.57 -2.58
C ALA A 555 23.17 -49.06 -2.90
N THR A 556 24.37 -49.61 -2.75
CA THR A 556 24.70 -50.99 -3.12
C THR A 556 25.36 -51.73 -1.95
N VAL A 557 24.91 -52.96 -1.71
CA VAL A 557 25.35 -53.85 -0.61
C VAL A 557 25.64 -55.25 -1.14
N HIS A 558 26.76 -55.85 -0.75
CA HIS A 558 27.10 -57.23 -1.13
C HIS A 558 26.60 -58.24 -0.10
N VAL A 559 25.97 -59.33 -0.56
CA VAL A 559 25.47 -60.39 0.32
C VAL A 559 26.38 -61.60 0.24
N LYS A 560 27.03 -61.93 1.36
CA LYS A 560 27.85 -63.13 1.52
C LYS A 560 26.98 -64.37 1.47
N GLN A 561 27.60 -65.50 1.12
CA GLN A 561 26.97 -66.80 1.27
C GLN A 561 26.64 -67.06 2.75
N ALA A 562 25.50 -67.70 3.01
CA ALA A 562 25.22 -68.25 4.33
C ALA A 562 26.28 -69.31 4.66
N ILE A 563 26.79 -69.32 5.88
CA ILE A 563 27.61 -70.43 6.36
C ILE A 563 26.61 -71.57 6.63
N PRO A 564 26.74 -72.75 5.98
CA PRO A 564 25.87 -73.87 6.30
C PRO A 564 26.12 -74.29 7.75
N GLU A 565 25.07 -74.32 8.56
CA GLU A 565 25.15 -74.94 9.88
C GLU A 565 25.55 -76.41 9.69
N ARG A 566 26.61 -76.81 10.38
CA ARG A 566 27.09 -78.18 10.34
C ARG A 566 26.19 -79.00 11.26
N GLU A 567 25.37 -79.87 10.68
CA GLU A 567 24.66 -80.90 11.46
C GLU A 567 25.69 -81.65 12.32
N ASP A 568 25.50 -81.61 13.64
CA ASP A 568 26.38 -82.28 14.61
C ASP A 568 26.05 -83.77 14.65
N ASP A 569 26.49 -84.45 13.60
CA ASP A 569 26.29 -85.87 13.31
C ASP A 569 27.08 -86.73 14.31
N SER A 570 26.66 -86.64 15.56
CA SER A 570 27.23 -87.24 16.77
C SER A 570 26.87 -88.73 16.86
N VAL A 571 27.24 -89.46 15.80
CA VAL A 571 27.06 -90.91 15.67
C VAL A 571 27.78 -91.62 16.81
N TYR A 572 27.00 -92.07 17.79
CA TYR A 572 27.50 -92.83 18.93
C TYR A 572 28.10 -94.17 18.50
N VAL A 573 29.42 -94.24 18.47
CA VAL A 573 30.19 -95.48 18.26
C VAL A 573 30.70 -95.99 19.62
N PRO A 574 30.19 -97.11 20.16
CA PRO A 574 30.70 -97.66 21.41
C PRO A 574 32.11 -98.25 21.23
N GLU A 575 33.00 -97.98 22.19
CA GLU A 575 34.42 -98.32 22.12
C GLU A 575 34.70 -99.85 22.19
N PRO A 576 35.59 -100.39 21.34
CA PRO A 576 36.14 -101.73 21.51
C PRO A 576 37.32 -101.72 22.50
N THR A 577 37.13 -102.28 23.68
CA THR A 577 38.13 -102.33 24.75
C THR A 577 39.41 -103.11 24.38
N THR A 578 40.59 -102.55 24.60
CA THR A 578 41.84 -103.31 24.86
C THR A 578 42.64 -102.70 26.02
N PRO A 579 43.43 -103.50 26.77
CA PRO A 579 43.91 -103.11 28.10
C PRO A 579 45.33 -102.51 28.13
N VAL A 580 45.60 -101.70 29.15
CA VAL A 580 46.96 -101.35 29.61
C VAL A 580 47.09 -101.55 31.12
N THR A 581 48.27 -101.98 31.56
CA THR A 581 48.63 -102.32 32.95
C THR A 581 49.99 -101.67 33.25
N PRO A 582 50.25 -101.13 34.46
CA PRO A 582 50.82 -99.77 34.54
C PRO A 582 52.16 -99.64 35.30
N GLU A 583 52.82 -98.49 35.14
CA GLU A 583 53.71 -97.83 36.11
C GLU A 583 53.49 -96.30 35.96
N GLN A 584 52.96 -95.61 36.98
CA GLN A 584 53.67 -95.00 38.13
C GLN A 584 54.64 -93.85 37.77
N GLY A 585 54.21 -92.62 38.07
CA GLY A 585 55.00 -91.39 38.08
C GLY A 585 54.25 -90.28 38.83
N THR A 586 54.87 -89.65 39.83
CA THR A 586 54.17 -88.82 40.85
C THR A 586 54.29 -87.32 40.64
N LEU A 587 53.15 -86.60 40.79
CA LEU A 587 52.86 -85.47 41.73
C LEU A 587 54.02 -84.56 42.26
N PRO A 588 53.75 -83.31 42.73
CA PRO A 588 52.61 -82.39 42.52
C PRO A 588 52.99 -80.85 42.52
N LEU A 589 52.00 -79.95 42.67
CA LEU A 589 52.09 -78.52 43.12
C LEU A 589 52.76 -77.52 42.14
N THR A 590 52.54 -76.20 42.12
CA THR A 590 51.66 -75.18 42.81
C THR A 590 51.35 -74.09 41.74
N GLY A 591 50.47 -73.08 41.87
CA GLY A 591 49.72 -72.47 42.98
C GLY A 591 49.71 -70.92 42.83
N SER A 592 48.76 -70.22 43.46
CA SER A 592 48.46 -68.75 43.34
C SER A 592 47.70 -68.34 42.06
N THR A 593 46.51 -67.72 42.03
CA THR A 593 45.77 -66.70 42.84
C THR A 593 46.34 -65.27 42.79
N GLY A 594 45.50 -64.29 42.44
CA GLY A 594 45.90 -62.87 42.35
C GLY A 594 44.90 -61.93 41.64
N THR A 595 43.64 -61.85 42.07
CA THR A 595 42.72 -60.74 41.73
C THR A 595 43.04 -59.50 42.60
N TRP A 596 42.85 -58.24 42.16
CA TRP A 596 41.56 -57.52 42.05
C TRP A 596 41.78 -56.08 41.50
N VAL A 597 40.68 -55.31 41.28
CA VAL A 597 40.59 -53.82 41.08
C VAL A 597 41.08 -53.30 39.71
N THR A 598 40.35 -52.48 38.91
CA THR A 598 38.95 -51.98 38.78
C THR A 598 38.75 -51.62 37.29
N ALA A 599 37.64 -51.83 36.59
CA ALA A 599 36.26 -51.36 36.79
C ALA A 599 36.01 -49.87 36.44
N LEU A 600 35.91 -49.57 35.14
CA LEU A 600 35.36 -48.35 34.52
C LEU A 600 35.27 -48.61 32.99
N GLY A 601 34.13 -48.52 32.30
CA GLY A 601 32.74 -48.47 32.75
C GLY A 601 31.79 -48.24 31.56
N LEU A 602 30.80 -49.11 31.34
CA LEU A 602 29.79 -48.94 30.26
C LEU A 602 28.57 -49.89 30.42
N VAL A 603 27.81 -49.76 31.51
CA VAL A 603 26.48 -50.38 31.67
C VAL A 603 25.57 -49.45 32.47
N LEU A 604 24.77 -48.64 31.78
CA LEU A 604 23.54 -47.98 32.24
C LEU A 604 22.81 -47.40 31.00
N ILE A 605 21.54 -47.03 31.14
CA ILE A 605 20.66 -46.53 30.05
C ILE A 605 20.28 -47.62 29.02
N ILE A 606 19.44 -48.57 29.47
CA ILE A 606 18.22 -49.06 28.81
C ILE A 606 17.43 -49.77 29.93
N LEU A 607 16.11 -49.53 30.01
CA LEU A 607 15.15 -49.82 31.11
C LEU A 607 14.95 -48.68 32.12
N GLY A 608 14.09 -47.72 31.76
CA GLY A 608 13.59 -46.75 32.73
C GLY A 608 12.99 -45.46 32.18
N LEU A 609 12.02 -45.51 31.26
CA LEU A 609 10.99 -44.47 31.04
C LEU A 609 9.93 -44.92 30.01
N PHE A 610 9.00 -45.78 30.43
CA PHE A 610 7.78 -46.08 29.65
C PHE A 610 6.58 -46.41 30.56
N ALA A 611 6.20 -45.48 31.44
CA ALA A 611 4.95 -45.54 32.21
C ALA A 611 4.61 -44.17 32.83
N LEU A 612 3.41 -43.65 32.53
CA LEU A 612 2.79 -42.44 33.10
C LEU A 612 3.51 -41.10 32.76
N THR A 613 2.84 -39.95 32.64
CA THR A 613 1.42 -39.62 32.91
C THR A 613 0.69 -39.00 31.71
N HIS A 614 -0.52 -39.49 31.44
CA HIS A 614 -1.58 -38.70 30.80
C HIS A 614 -2.16 -37.71 31.83
N TRP A 615 -2.41 -36.44 31.49
CA TRP A 615 -3.56 -35.63 31.97
C TRP A 615 -3.74 -34.35 31.14
N ARG A 616 -4.85 -33.61 31.35
CA ARG A 616 -5.35 -32.54 30.45
C ARG A 616 -5.72 -31.26 31.21
N ARG A 617 -5.48 -30.10 30.55
CA ARG A 617 -6.24 -28.82 30.66
C ARG A 617 -6.14 -28.07 32.03
N PRO A 618 -6.61 -26.80 32.14
CA PRO A 618 -7.26 -25.94 31.14
C PRO A 618 -6.51 -24.60 30.87
N SER A 619 -7.10 -23.74 30.04
CA SER A 619 -6.71 -22.33 29.87
C SER A 619 -7.47 -21.38 30.80
N ARG A 620 -6.92 -20.19 31.05
CA ARG A 620 -7.69 -18.93 31.08
C ARG A 620 -6.77 -17.69 30.99
N LYS A 621 -7.38 -16.59 30.54
CA LYS A 621 -6.81 -15.24 30.35
C LYS A 621 -6.03 -14.73 31.57
N ALA A 622 -4.91 -14.02 31.31
CA ALA A 622 -4.97 -12.56 31.34
C ALA A 622 -5.02 -12.10 29.88
#